data_AF-A0A843CVP1-F1
#
_entry.id   AF-A0A843CVP1-F1
#
_cell.length_a   1.000
_cell.length_b   1.000
_cell.length_c   1.000
_cell.angle_alpha   90.00
_cell.angle_beta   90.00
_cell.angle_gamma   90.00
#
_symmetry.space_group_name_H-M   'P 1'
#
loop_
_entity.id
_entity.type
_entity.pdbx_description
1 polymer ?
#
loop_
_entity_poly.entity_id
_entity_poly.type
_entity_poly.pdbx_seq_one_letter_code
_entity_poly.pdbx_strand_id
1 'polypeptide(L)'
;MDYVLNTSAIERRNLTIRLHNANLRHRSVTFGKSREAVQACMDLFKRYYNLCLPHSSISIRKKDNEGKIVDVTPAMKLNLTNHV
;
A
#
# COMPACT_ATOMS: atom_id res chain seq x y z
N MET A 1 4.93 9.00 26.68
CA MET A 1 5.24 8.05 25.60
C MET A 1 5.51 8.89 24.37
N ASP A 2 6.75 9.33 24.18
CA ASP A 2 7.12 10.15 23.04
C ASP A 2 7.14 9.29 21.79
N TYR A 3 6.19 9.53 20.89
CA TYR A 3 6.13 8.84 19.60
C TYR A 3 7.22 9.44 18.70
N VAL A 4 8.41 8.86 18.75
CA VAL A 4 9.49 9.20 17.82
C VAL A 4 9.07 8.72 16.44
N LEU A 5 8.52 9.64 15.64
CA LEU A 5 8.22 9.40 14.22
C LEU A 5 9.53 9.19 13.48
N ASN A 6 9.80 7.94 13.12
CA ASN A 6 10.93 7.63 12.24
C ASN A 6 10.66 8.24 10.86
N THR A 7 11.43 9.28 10.50
CA THR A 7 11.32 10.00 9.23
C THR A 7 11.53 9.08 8.04
N SER A 8 12.42 8.09 8.13
CA SER A 8 12.68 7.14 7.04
C SER A 8 11.45 6.29 6.69
N ALA A 9 10.58 5.99 7.66
CA ALA A 9 9.34 5.26 7.43
C ALA A 9 8.34 6.11 6.63
N ILE A 10 8.24 7.41 6.96
CA ILE A 10 7.40 8.37 6.24
C ILE A 10 7.92 8.56 4.81
N GLU A 11 9.23 8.73 4.64
CA GLU A 11 9.87 8.91 3.33
C GLU A 11 9.66 7.71 2.41
N ARG A 12 9.84 6.48 2.93
CA ARG A 12 9.58 5.25 2.20
C ARG A 12 8.12 5.17 1.77
N ARG A 13 7.18 5.48 2.68
CA ARG A 13 5.74 5.49 2.37
C ARG A 13 5.42 6.51 1.27
N ASN A 14 6.00 7.71 1.34
CA ASN A 14 5.82 8.76 0.34
C ASN A 14 6.38 8.33 -1.03
N LEU A 15 7.51 7.63 -1.06
CA LEU A 15 8.06 7.05 -2.28
C LEU A 15 7.14 5.99 -2.88
N THR A 16 6.63 5.05 -2.07
CA THR A 16 5.68 4.02 -2.52
C THR A 16 4.41 4.63 -3.11
N ILE A 17 3.85 5.65 -2.45
CA ILE A 17 2.68 6.39 -2.96
C ILE A 17 2.98 6.99 -4.34
N ARG A 18 4.14 7.66 -4.50
CA ARG A 18 4.56 8.25 -5.78
C ARG A 18 4.85 7.22 -6.87
N LEU A 19 5.31 6.02 -6.50
CA LEU A 19 5.56 4.93 -7.45
C LEU A 19 4.26 4.43 -8.07
N HIS A 20 3.22 4.27 -7.26
CA HIS A 20 1.92 3.75 -7.72
C HIS A 20 0.96 4.85 -8.21
N ASN A 21 1.24 6.12 -7.92
CA ASN A 21 0.40 7.23 -8.35
C ASN A 21 1.21 8.27 -9.13
N ALA A 22 1.21 8.14 -10.46
CA ALA A 22 1.91 9.05 -11.36
C ALA A 22 1.41 10.51 -11.24
N ASN A 23 0.14 10.73 -10.86
CA ASN A 23 -0.43 12.07 -10.66
C ASN A 23 0.22 12.81 -9.48
N LEU A 24 0.83 12.09 -8.53
CA LEU A 24 1.61 12.67 -7.44
C LEU A 24 3.10 12.86 -7.76
N ARG A 25 3.59 12.26 -8.85
CA ARG A 25 4.95 12.51 -9.37
C ARG A 25 4.98 13.70 -10.31
N HIS A 26 4.01 13.82 -11.20
CA HIS A 26 3.99 14.83 -12.24
C HIS A 26 2.95 15.90 -11.92
N ARG A 27 3.42 17.14 -11.73
CA ARG A 27 2.57 18.35 -11.65
C ARG A 27 2.05 18.75 -13.05
N SER A 28 1.68 17.78 -13.88
CA SER A 28 1.14 18.08 -15.21
C SER A 28 -0.28 18.64 -15.09
N VAL A 29 -0.67 19.40 -16.11
CA VAL A 29 -1.69 20.44 -16.04
C VAL A 29 -3.10 19.90 -15.79
N THR A 30 -3.36 18.62 -16.08
CA THR A 30 -4.74 18.11 -16.23
C THR A 30 -5.24 17.27 -15.06
N PHE A 31 -4.43 16.37 -14.48
CA PHE A 31 -4.88 15.43 -13.43
C PHE A 31 -4.36 15.75 -12.02
N GLY A 32 -3.24 16.46 -11.90
CA GLY A 32 -2.67 16.85 -10.60
C GLY A 32 -3.26 18.12 -9.97
N LYS A 33 -4.21 18.79 -10.64
CA LYS A 33 -4.77 20.08 -10.20
C LYS A 33 -6.14 19.99 -9.52
N SER A 34 -6.94 18.96 -9.81
CA SER A 34 -8.20 18.73 -9.11
C SER A 34 -7.92 17.95 -7.83
N ARG A 35 -8.38 18.51 -6.70
CA ARG A 35 -8.28 17.84 -5.40
C ARG A 35 -9.09 16.54 -5.39
N GLU A 36 -10.23 16.54 -6.06
CA GLU A 36 -11.15 15.42 -6.17
C GLU A 36 -10.50 14.26 -6.93
N ALA A 37 -9.85 14.55 -8.07
CA ALA A 37 -9.12 13.55 -8.85
C ALA A 37 -7.96 12.94 -8.05
N VAL A 38 -7.17 13.77 -7.36
CA VAL A 38 -6.08 13.29 -6.51
C VAL A 38 -6.60 12.43 -5.37
N GLN A 39 -7.70 12.84 -4.73
CA GLN A 39 -8.33 12.08 -3.65
C GLN A 39 -8.85 10.73 -4.14
N ALA A 40 -9.53 10.68 -5.28
CA ALA A 40 -10.01 9.44 -5.89
C ALA A 40 -8.85 8.48 -6.23
N CYS A 41 -7.76 8.98 -6.81
CA CYS A 41 -6.55 8.17 -7.05
C CYS A 41 -5.94 7.65 -5.76
N MET A 42 -5.92 8.45 -4.69
CA MET A 42 -5.41 8.02 -3.39
C MET A 42 -6.28 6.96 -2.74
N ASP A 43 -7.59 7.06 -2.86
CA ASP A 43 -8.51 6.05 -2.31
C ASP A 43 -8.44 4.75 -3.09
N LEU A 44 -8.28 4.82 -4.42
CA LEU A 44 -7.99 3.65 -5.24
C LEU A 44 -6.66 3.01 -4.84
N PHE A 45 -5.59 3.80 -4.67
CA PHE A 45 -4.29 3.30 -4.23
C PHE A 45 -4.38 2.57 -2.89
N LYS A 46 -5.06 3.15 -1.89
CA LYS A 46 -5.24 2.51 -0.59
C LYS A 46 -5.93 1.15 -0.71
N ARG A 47 -6.99 1.05 -1.52
CA ARG A 47 -7.72 -0.20 -1.72
C ARG A 47 -6.84 -1.23 -2.43
N TYR A 48 -6.22 -0.83 -3.55
CA TYR A 48 -5.33 -1.69 -4.32
C TYR A 48 -4.15 -2.21 -3.48
N TYR A 49 -3.42 -1.34 -2.79
CA TYR A 49 -2.23 -1.71 -2.03
C TYR A 49 -2.53 -2.61 -0.84
N ASN A 50 -3.67 -2.39 -0.17
CA ASN A 50 -4.03 -3.11 1.06
C ASN A 50 -4.83 -4.39 0.81
N LEU A 51 -5.65 -4.43 -0.24
CA LEU A 51 -6.58 -5.55 -0.51
C LEU A 51 -6.17 -6.39 -1.71
N CYS A 52 -5.51 -5.80 -2.72
CA CYS A 52 -5.29 -6.47 -4.00
C CYS A 52 -3.84 -6.86 -4.28
N LEU A 53 -2.86 -6.24 -3.59
CA LEU A 53 -1.44 -6.44 -3.85
C LEU A 53 -0.77 -7.24 -2.71
N PRO A 54 -0.40 -8.51 -2.94
CA PRO A 54 0.40 -9.27 -1.99
C PRO A 54 1.82 -8.72 -1.92
N HIS A 55 2.42 -8.70 -0.72
CA HIS A 55 3.80 -8.25 -0.53
C HIS A 55 4.64 -9.33 0.14
N SER A 56 5.84 -9.53 -0.38
CA SER A 56 6.80 -10.51 0.14
C SER A 56 7.32 -10.16 1.54
N SER A 57 7.40 -8.87 1.87
CA SER A 57 7.87 -8.38 3.18
C SER A 57 6.94 -8.74 4.35
N ILE A 58 5.68 -9.07 4.09
CA ILE A 58 4.68 -9.48 5.09
C ILE A 58 4.16 -10.89 4.87
N SER A 59 4.86 -11.67 4.05
CA SER A 59 4.52 -13.06 3.74
C SER A 59 4.31 -13.90 5.01
N ILE A 60 3.45 -14.91 4.89
CA ILE A 60 3.12 -15.82 5.98
C ILE A 60 3.40 -17.26 5.57
N ARG A 61 3.80 -18.05 6.55
CA ARG A 61 3.94 -19.49 6.40
C ARG A 61 2.56 -20.13 6.54
N LYS A 62 2.02 -20.69 5.45
CA LYS A 62 0.72 -21.40 5.51
C LYS A 62 0.91 -22.74 6.22
N LYS A 63 0.14 -22.98 7.27
CA LYS A 63 0.13 -24.27 7.99
C LYS A 63 -0.41 -25.40 7.11
N ASP A 64 -1.33 -25.09 6.21
CA ASP A 64 -2.08 -26.09 5.44
C ASP A 64 -1.33 -26.64 4.21
N ASN A 65 -0.24 -26.00 3.78
CA ASN A 65 0.54 -26.36 2.58
C ASN A 65 2.01 -26.58 2.93
N GLU A 66 2.31 -27.58 3.77
CA GLU A 66 3.69 -28.01 4.08
C GLU A 66 4.61 -26.89 4.64
N GLY A 67 4.02 -25.79 5.13
CA GLY A 67 4.78 -24.63 5.55
C GLY A 67 5.37 -23.79 4.41
N LYS A 68 4.76 -23.76 3.22
CA LYS A 68 5.15 -22.85 2.14
C LYS A 68 4.95 -21.39 2.56
N ILE A 69 5.93 -20.55 2.24
CA ILE A 69 5.84 -19.09 2.41
C ILE A 69 5.00 -18.55 1.25
N VAL A 70 3.95 -17.80 1.58
CA VAL A 70 3.07 -17.18 0.60
C VAL A 70 2.97 -15.70 0.89
N ASP A 71 3.14 -14.88 -0.13
CA ASP A 71 2.95 -13.45 -0.07
C ASP A 71 1.48 -13.15 0.19
N VAL A 72 1.21 -12.23 1.12
CA VAL A 72 -0.15 -11.87 1.50
C VAL A 72 -0.33 -10.36 1.45
N THR A 73 -1.57 -9.93 1.30
CA THR A 73 -1.92 -8.51 1.34
C THR A 73 -1.90 -8.02 2.79
N PRO A 74 -1.76 -6.70 3.01
CA PRO A 74 -1.84 -6.13 4.36
C PRO A 74 -3.16 -6.44 5.05
N ALA A 75 -4.28 -6.45 4.33
CA ALA A 75 -5.58 -6.77 4.89
C ALA A 75 -5.70 -8.25 5.29
N MET A 76 -5.13 -9.17 4.49
CA MET A 76 -5.04 -10.58 4.87
C MET A 76 -4.17 -10.78 6.12
N LYS A 77 -3.03 -10.08 6.21
CA LYS A 77 -2.13 -10.14 7.37
C LYS A 77 -2.81 -9.67 8.66
N LEU A 78 -3.71 -8.70 8.55
CA LEU A 78 -4.53 -8.19 9.65
C LEU A 78 -5.81 -9.01 9.89
N ASN A 79 -6.01 -10.12 9.17
CA ASN A 79 -7.21 -10.97 9.23
C ASN A 79 -8.53 -10.21 8.92
N LEU A 80 -8.46 -9.16 8.10
CA LEU A 80 -9.64 -8.43 7.61
C LEU A 80 -10.28 -9.15 6.41
N THR A 81 -9.49 -9.90 5.65
CA THR A 81 -9.93 -10.75 4.52
C THR A 81 -9.14 -12.07 4.56
N ASN A 82 -9.65 -13.10 3.89
CA ASN A 82 -8.98 -14.40 3.73
C ASN A 82 -8.49 -14.66 2.29
N HIS A 83 -8.74 -13.73 1.38
CA HIS A 83 -8.39 -13.82 -0.04
C HIS A 83 -8.16 -12.43 -0.63
N VAL A 84 -7.63 -12.44 -1.85
CA VAL A 84 -7.52 -11.28 -2.74
C VAL A 84 -8.69 -11.28 -3.69
#